data_AF-A0A537HDJ8-F1
#
_entry.id   AF-A0A537HDJ8-F1
#
_cell.length_a   1.000
_cell.length_b   1.000
_cell.length_c   1.000
_cell.angle_alpha   90.00
_cell.angle_beta   90.00
_cell.angle_gamma   90.00
#
_symmetry.space_group_name_H-M   'P 1'
#
loop_
_entity.id
_entity.type
_entity.pdbx_description
1 polymer ?
#
loop_
_entity_poly.entity_id
_entity_poly.type
_entity_poly.pdbx_seq_one_letter_code
_entity_poly.pdbx_strand_id
1 'polypeptide(L)'
;MVLVVRLLAVKSVWQHYAPTRDLMELLGLFKRMVNESIRIGVANSAFSLRRLSLLSYNQLSCYDSPGCYKLCAISRAAGILASRKKSLKRGFPTRTPYAVRPLLVSCYNFRVKNGGLEVPIARGKRLSISLTKHT
;
A
#
# COMPACT_ATOMS: atom_id res chain seq x y z
N MET A 1 -29.44 -6.40 -18.09
CA MET A 1 -28.61 -5.41 -18.82
C MET A 1 -27.80 -4.63 -17.78
N VAL A 2 -26.54 -5.02 -17.54
CA VAL A 2 -25.68 -4.29 -16.58
C VAL A 2 -25.00 -3.17 -17.35
N LEU A 3 -25.37 -1.93 -17.06
CA LEU A 3 -24.74 -0.75 -17.63
C LEU A 3 -23.30 -0.67 -17.10
N VAL A 4 -22.33 -1.16 -17.87
CA VAL A 4 -20.91 -0.95 -17.55
C VAL A 4 -20.55 0.46 -18.01
N VAL A 5 -20.72 1.43 -17.12
CA VAL A 5 -20.22 2.79 -17.35
C VAL A 5 -18.70 2.74 -17.30
N ARG A 6 -18.03 3.01 -18.43
CA ARG A 6 -16.59 3.24 -18.47
C ARG A 6 -16.26 4.51 -17.68
N LEU A 7 -15.88 4.36 -16.41
CA LEU A 7 -15.27 5.42 -15.62
C LEU A 7 -13.83 5.63 -16.12
N LEU A 8 -13.64 6.63 -16.98
CA LEU A 8 -12.30 7.12 -17.32
C LEU A 8 -11.84 8.06 -16.20
N ALA A 9 -10.67 7.79 -15.61
CA ALA A 9 -10.06 8.71 -14.67
C ALA A 9 -9.53 9.93 -15.43
N VAL A 10 -10.25 11.06 -15.37
CA VAL A 10 -9.92 12.29 -16.12
C VAL A 10 -9.04 13.24 -15.30
N LYS A 11 -9.16 13.21 -13.97
CA LYS A 11 -8.47 14.11 -13.05
C LYS A 11 -8.16 13.43 -11.72
N SER A 12 -7.05 13.81 -11.10
CA SER A 12 -6.76 13.50 -9.70
C SER A 12 -7.10 14.72 -8.84
N VAL A 13 -7.79 14.51 -7.73
CA VAL A 13 -8.16 15.56 -6.77
C VAL A 13 -7.48 15.29 -5.44
N TRP A 14 -6.95 16.34 -4.83
CA TRP A 14 -6.41 16.29 -3.49
C TRP A 14 -7.42 16.90 -2.53
N GLN A 15 -7.66 16.23 -1.40
CA GLN A 15 -8.49 16.74 -0.33
C GLN A 15 -7.74 16.68 1.00
N HIS A 16 -7.95 17.70 1.83
CA HIS A 16 -7.44 17.68 3.20
C HIS A 16 -8.36 16.84 4.07
N TYR A 17 -7.76 15.96 4.88
CA TYR A 17 -8.48 15.08 5.79
C TYR A 17 -7.62 14.86 7.03
N ALA A 18 -8.21 15.13 8.21
CA ALA A 18 -7.63 14.76 9.49
C ALA A 18 -7.93 13.27 9.74
N PRO A 19 -6.92 12.38 9.73
CA PRO A 19 -7.16 10.95 9.88
C PRO A 19 -7.69 10.59 11.26
N THR A 20 -8.67 9.69 11.32
CA THR A 20 -9.06 9.05 12.58
C THR A 20 -7.91 8.23 13.15
N ARG A 21 -7.95 7.96 14.46
CA ARG A 21 -6.96 7.12 15.15
C ARG A 21 -6.79 5.76 14.47
N ASP A 22 -7.89 5.07 14.17
CA ASP A 22 -7.89 3.77 13.47
C ASP A 22 -7.14 3.84 12.12
N LEU A 23 -7.36 4.92 11.35
CA LEU A 23 -6.68 5.08 10.06
C LEU A 23 -5.19 5.39 10.24
N MET A 24 -4.82 6.20 11.25
CA MET A 24 -3.42 6.46 11.59
C MET A 24 -2.69 5.18 12.00
N GLU A 25 -3.33 4.33 12.81
CA GLU A 25 -2.78 3.05 13.22
C GLU A 25 -2.58 2.13 12.01
N LEU A 26 -3.57 2.05 11.11
CA LEU A 26 -3.46 1.29 9.86
C LEU A 26 -2.34 1.81 8.94
N LEU A 27 -2.19 3.14 8.80
CA LEU A 27 -1.11 3.77 8.04
C LEU A 27 0.26 3.41 8.62
N GLY A 28 0.38 3.43 9.95
CA GLY A 28 1.59 3.03 10.67
C GLY A 28 1.90 1.55 10.50
N LEU A 29 0.88 0.69 10.57
CA LEU A 29 1.01 -0.75 10.36
C LEU A 29 1.42 -1.08 8.91
N PHE A 30 0.81 -0.43 7.91
CA PHE A 30 1.21 -0.58 6.52
C PHE A 30 2.68 -0.18 6.30
N LYS A 31 3.12 0.96 6.87
CA LYS A 31 4.53 1.37 6.82
C LYS A 31 5.46 0.32 7.42
N ARG A 32 5.10 -0.28 8.57
CA ARG A 32 5.87 -1.37 9.20
C ARG A 32 5.97 -2.58 8.28
N MET A 33 4.86 -3.02 7.68
CA MET A 33 4.86 -4.15 6.73
C MET A 33 5.73 -3.89 5.49
N VAL A 34 5.69 -2.67 4.95
CA VAL A 34 6.55 -2.28 3.81
C VAL A 34 8.02 -2.36 4.21
N ASN A 35 8.39 -1.81 5.37
CA ASN A 35 9.77 -1.81 5.83
C ASN A 35 10.28 -3.20 6.19
N GLU A 36 9.44 -4.06 6.76
CA GLU A 36 9.78 -5.45 7.03
C GLU A 36 10.02 -6.21 5.73
N SER A 37 9.15 -6.03 4.74
CA SER A 37 9.34 -6.59 3.39
C SER A 37 10.62 -6.06 2.72
N ILE A 38 10.98 -4.78 2.93
CA ILE A 38 12.26 -4.24 2.44
C ILE A 38 13.44 -4.94 3.10
N ARG A 39 13.43 -5.14 4.42
CA ARG A 39 14.50 -5.83 5.16
C ARG A 39 14.68 -7.25 4.65
N ILE A 40 13.60 -8.01 4.53
CA ILE A 40 13.60 -9.37 3.97
C ILE A 40 14.18 -9.36 2.54
N GLY A 41 13.76 -8.39 1.72
CA GLY A 41 14.22 -8.26 0.34
C GLY A 41 15.72 -7.95 0.22
N VAL A 42 16.25 -7.07 1.07
CA VAL A 42 17.69 -6.76 1.13
C VAL A 42 18.48 -7.98 1.61
N ALA A 43 18.05 -8.64 2.69
CA ALA A 43 18.73 -9.80 3.25
C ALA A 43 18.81 -10.99 2.26
N ASN A 44 17.79 -11.16 1.42
CA ASN A 44 17.68 -12.29 0.49
C ASN A 44 18.00 -11.94 -0.98
N SER A 45 18.48 -10.72 -1.25
CA SER A 45 18.66 -10.18 -2.61
C SER A 45 17.42 -10.38 -3.50
N ALA A 46 16.23 -10.23 -2.93
CA ALA A 46 14.95 -10.43 -3.60
C ALA A 46 14.38 -9.10 -4.09
N PHE A 47 14.38 -8.90 -5.42
CA PHE A 47 13.94 -7.64 -6.04
C PHE A 47 12.65 -7.78 -6.88
N SER A 48 12.21 -9.01 -7.16
CA SER A 48 10.98 -9.25 -7.90
C SER A 48 9.81 -9.43 -6.95
N LEU A 49 8.62 -8.99 -7.37
CA LEU A 49 7.39 -9.14 -6.59
C LEU A 49 7.15 -10.61 -6.22
N ARG A 50 7.24 -11.52 -7.19
CA ARG A 50 7.02 -12.96 -6.96
C ARG A 50 7.91 -13.53 -5.86
N ARG A 51 9.23 -13.27 -5.93
CA ARG A 51 10.17 -13.79 -4.92
C ARG A 51 9.93 -13.15 -3.56
N LEU A 52 9.67 -11.84 -3.53
CA LEU A 52 9.43 -11.14 -2.28
C LEU A 52 8.13 -11.59 -1.59
N SER A 53 7.08 -11.87 -2.37
CA SER A 53 5.82 -12.42 -1.85
C SER A 53 6.02 -13.76 -1.16
N LEU A 54 6.76 -14.69 -1.79
CA LEU A 54 7.04 -16.00 -1.20
C LEU A 54 7.79 -15.90 0.14
N LEU A 55 8.75 -14.97 0.24
CA LEU A 55 9.53 -14.79 1.45
C LEU A 55 8.80 -14.02 2.56
N SER A 56 8.01 -13.01 2.19
CA SER A 56 7.48 -12.03 3.14
C SER A 56 6.05 -12.34 3.60
N TYR A 57 5.22 -12.98 2.77
CA TYR A 57 3.78 -13.06 3.05
C TYR A 57 3.46 -13.73 4.40
N ASN A 58 4.11 -14.85 4.71
CA ASN A 58 3.93 -15.55 5.98
C ASN A 58 4.55 -14.79 7.15
N GLN A 59 5.64 -14.05 6.93
CA GLN A 59 6.27 -13.20 7.95
C GLN A 59 5.36 -12.04 8.36
N LEU A 60 4.53 -11.54 7.42
CA LEU A 60 3.55 -10.50 7.72
C LEU A 60 2.27 -11.02 8.40
N SER A 61 2.18 -12.32 8.74
CA SER A 61 1.02 -12.90 9.40
C SER A 61 0.76 -12.29 10.78
N CYS A 62 1.83 -11.92 11.51
CA CYS A 62 1.78 -11.31 12.84
C CYS A 62 1.11 -9.93 12.88
N TYR A 63 0.99 -9.25 11.74
CA TYR A 63 0.30 -7.97 11.67
C TYR A 63 -1.21 -8.17 11.56
N ASP A 64 -1.94 -7.65 12.54
CA ASP A 64 -3.40 -7.57 12.52
C ASP A 64 -3.87 -6.53 11.50
N SER A 65 -4.05 -6.98 10.26
CA SER A 65 -4.55 -6.16 9.17
C SER A 65 -5.26 -7.03 8.13
N PRO A 66 -6.21 -6.46 7.36
CA PRO A 66 -6.78 -7.12 6.20
C PRO A 66 -5.70 -7.64 5.24
N GLY A 67 -5.81 -8.90 4.81
CA GLY A 67 -4.80 -9.58 3.99
C GLY A 67 -4.43 -8.85 2.70
N CYS A 68 -5.36 -8.06 2.13
CA CYS A 68 -5.08 -7.23 0.95
C CYS A 68 -3.91 -6.25 1.17
N TYR A 69 -3.74 -5.71 2.38
CA TYR A 69 -2.68 -4.78 2.69
C TYR A 69 -1.31 -5.44 2.76
N LYS A 70 -1.23 -6.72 3.10
CA LYS A 70 0.03 -7.48 3.12
C LYS A 70 0.59 -7.58 1.70
N LEU A 71 -0.24 -7.97 0.73
CA LEU A 71 0.15 -8.02 -0.69
C LEU A 71 0.51 -6.64 -1.24
N CYS A 72 -0.27 -5.60 -0.90
CA CYS A 72 0.04 -4.23 -1.33
C CYS A 72 1.34 -3.69 -0.70
N ALA A 73 1.63 -4.02 0.55
CA ALA A 73 2.87 -3.66 1.22
C ALA A 73 4.08 -4.34 0.56
N ILE A 74 3.98 -5.64 0.25
CA ILE A 74 5.01 -6.39 -0.48
C ILE A 74 5.22 -5.80 -1.88
N SER A 75 4.13 -5.50 -2.61
CA SER A 75 4.19 -4.85 -3.93
C SER A 75 4.92 -3.52 -3.87
N ARG A 76 4.62 -2.70 -2.85
CA ARG A 76 5.31 -1.42 -2.63
C ARG A 76 6.80 -1.61 -2.33
N ALA A 77 7.13 -2.56 -1.47
CA ALA A 77 8.53 -2.89 -1.14
C ALA A 77 9.30 -3.38 -2.38
N ALA A 78 8.70 -4.24 -3.20
CA ALA A 78 9.30 -4.72 -4.44
C ALA A 78 9.60 -3.57 -5.42
N GLY A 79 8.69 -2.59 -5.55
CA GLY A 79 8.93 -1.40 -6.38
C GLY A 79 10.11 -0.55 -5.89
N ILE A 80 10.24 -0.36 -4.58
CA ILE A 80 11.37 0.35 -3.96
C ILE A 80 12.69 -0.40 -4.21
N LEU A 81 12.70 -1.71 -3.99
CA LEU A 81 13.87 -2.57 -4.19
C LEU A 81 14.28 -2.65 -5.66
N ALA A 82 13.33 -2.72 -6.60
CA ALA A 82 13.59 -2.70 -8.03
C ALA A 82 14.23 -1.38 -8.47
N SER A 83 13.73 -0.24 -7.94
CA SER A 83 14.34 1.07 -8.17
C SER A 83 15.79 1.11 -7.66
N ARG A 84 16.04 0.63 -6.44
CA ARG A 84 17.40 0.51 -5.90
C ARG A 84 18.30 -0.35 -6.79
N LYS A 85 17.83 -1.52 -7.22
CA LYS A 85 18.58 -2.41 -8.13
C LYS A 85 18.96 -1.68 -9.42
N LYS A 86 18.05 -0.86 -9.97
CA LYS A 86 18.31 -0.05 -11.16
C LYS A 86 19.38 1.01 -10.91
N SER A 87 19.36 1.69 -9.77
CA SER A 87 20.39 2.67 -9.41
C SER A 87 21.77 2.03 -9.19
N LEU A 88 21.83 0.90 -8.48
CA LEU A 88 23.06 0.13 -8.29
C LEU A 88 23.67 -0.31 -9.62
N LYS A 89 22.85 -0.80 -10.55
CA LYS A 89 23.30 -1.17 -11.90
C LYS A 89 23.91 -0.01 -12.69
N ARG A 90 23.59 1.24 -12.35
CA ARG A 90 24.10 2.45 -12.99
C ARG A 90 25.32 3.03 -12.25
N GLY A 91 25.80 2.38 -11.20
CA GLY A 91 26.93 2.86 -10.39
C GLY A 91 26.58 4.00 -9.43
N PHE A 92 25.30 4.32 -9.23
CA PHE A 92 24.93 5.37 -8.27
C PHE A 92 25.10 4.88 -6.83
N PRO A 93 25.70 5.68 -5.94
CA PRO A 93 25.73 5.35 -4.51
C PRO A 93 24.30 5.31 -3.98
N THR A 94 23.90 4.19 -3.36
CA THR A 94 22.56 4.04 -2.79
C THR A 94 22.62 3.57 -1.34
N ARG A 95 21.83 4.22 -0.49
CA ARG A 95 21.60 3.77 0.89
C ARG A 95 20.61 2.61 0.94
N THR A 96 20.56 1.92 2.07
CA THR A 96 19.50 0.95 2.35
C THR A 96 18.14 1.67 2.31
N PRO A 97 17.19 1.21 1.48
CA PRO A 97 15.92 1.88 1.32
C PRO A 97 15.06 1.74 2.57
N TYR A 98 14.22 2.74 2.83
CA TYR A 98 13.27 2.74 3.95
C TYR A 98 12.07 3.63 3.62
N ALA A 99 10.87 3.15 3.92
CA ALA A 99 9.64 3.92 3.81
C ALA A 99 9.46 4.80 5.06
N VAL A 100 9.67 6.11 4.88
CA VAL A 100 9.59 7.11 5.96
C VAL A 100 8.16 7.59 6.18
N ARG A 101 7.49 8.00 5.10
CA ARG A 101 6.15 8.60 5.16
C ARG A 101 5.07 7.52 5.31
N PRO A 102 4.10 7.68 6.22
CA PRO A 102 2.91 6.84 6.26
C PRO A 102 2.17 6.92 4.91
N LEU A 103 1.75 5.77 4.40
CA LEU A 103 0.97 5.66 3.17
C LEU A 103 0.08 4.44 3.27
N LEU A 104 -1.02 4.42 2.53
CA LEU A 104 -1.86 3.24 2.38
C LEU A 104 -2.16 3.04 0.90
N VAL A 105 -1.93 1.83 0.40
CA VAL A 105 -2.28 1.43 -0.96
C VAL A 105 -3.13 0.17 -0.87
N SER A 106 -4.23 0.15 -1.63
CA SER A 106 -5.08 -1.02 -1.80
C SER A 106 -5.52 -1.09 -3.25
N CYS A 107 -5.29 -2.22 -3.91
CA CYS A 107 -5.77 -2.48 -5.27
C CYS A 107 -7.07 -3.28 -5.33
N TYR A 108 -7.64 -3.66 -4.18
CA TYR A 108 -8.80 -4.56 -4.14
C TYR A 108 -10.02 -4.01 -3.39
N ASN A 109 -9.79 -3.28 -2.30
CA ASN A 109 -10.85 -3.09 -1.30
C ASN A 109 -11.24 -1.64 -1.03
N PHE A 110 -10.70 -0.67 -1.77
CA PHE A 110 -11.23 0.68 -1.74
C PHE A 110 -12.46 0.77 -2.62
N ARG A 111 -13.51 1.39 -2.11
CA ARG A 111 -14.78 1.55 -2.84
C ARG A 111 -15.32 2.94 -2.60
N VAL A 112 -15.94 3.53 -3.62
CA VAL A 112 -16.71 4.76 -3.46
C VAL A 112 -18.18 4.39 -3.37
N LYS A 113 -18.86 4.80 -2.30
CA LYS A 113 -20.29 4.57 -2.11
C LYS A 113 -20.90 5.79 -1.43
N ASN A 114 -22.01 6.29 -1.97
CA ASN A 114 -22.76 7.43 -1.42
C ASN A 114 -21.87 8.67 -1.11
N GLY A 115 -20.93 8.99 -2.00
CA GLY A 115 -20.01 10.12 -1.81
C GLY A 115 -18.93 9.91 -0.73
N GLY A 116 -18.75 8.68 -0.23
CA GLY A 116 -17.68 8.31 0.70
C GLY A 116 -16.72 7.29 0.12
N LEU A 117 -15.43 7.45 0.41
CA LEU A 117 -14.39 6.44 0.19
C LEU A 117 -14.39 5.46 1.36
N GLU A 118 -14.82 4.22 1.11
CA GLU A 118 -14.78 3.12 2.07
C GLU A 118 -13.40 2.46 2.09
N VAL A 119 -12.75 2.51 3.25
CA VAL A 119 -11.44 1.91 3.54
C VAL A 119 -11.63 0.79 4.55
N PRO A 120 -11.25 -0.47 4.26
CA PRO A 120 -11.30 -1.53 5.26
C PRO A 120 -10.23 -1.28 6.34
N ILE A 121 -10.63 -1.18 7.60
CA ILE A 121 -9.70 -0.93 8.71
C ILE A 121 -9.45 -2.18 9.55
N ALA A 122 -10.41 -3.09 9.60
CA ALA A 122 -10.28 -4.39 10.24
C ALA A 122 -11.22 -5.41 9.56
N ARG A 123 -11.22 -6.68 10.02
CA ARG A 123 -12.14 -7.70 9.50
C ARG A 123 -13.58 -7.26 9.74
N GLY A 124 -14.36 -7.13 8.66
CA GLY A 124 -15.76 -6.67 8.70
C GLY A 124 -15.96 -5.18 9.00
N LYS A 125 -14.90 -4.42 9.34
CA LYS A 125 -14.99 -3.00 9.69
C LYS A 125 -14.46 -2.12 8.55
N ARG A 126 -15.27 -1.17 8.10
CA ARG A 126 -14.88 -0.16 7.12
C ARG A 126 -15.05 1.23 7.71
N LEU A 127 -14.10 2.11 7.39
CA LEU A 127 -14.19 3.55 7.61
C LEU A 127 -14.70 4.20 6.33
N SER A 128 -15.65 5.13 6.42
CA SER A 128 -16.05 5.97 5.30
C SER A 128 -15.40 7.35 5.44
N ILE A 129 -14.65 7.76 4.42
CA ILE A 129 -14.05 9.10 4.33
C ILE A 129 -14.89 9.90 3.34
N SER A 130 -15.54 10.97 3.80
CA SER A 130 -16.33 11.84 2.94
C SER A 130 -15.46 12.42 1.82
N LEU A 131 -15.92 12.29 0.59
CA LEU A 131 -15.28 12.86 -0.58
C LEU A 131 -15.77 14.29 -0.79
N THR A 132 -14.88 15.15 -1.25
CA THR A 132 -15.28 16.52 -1.65
C THR A 132 -16.17 16.48 -2.90
N LYS A 133 -16.94 17.55 -3.12
CA LYS A 133 -17.86 17.72 -4.27
C LYS A 133 -17.16 17.67 -5.65
N HIS A 134 -15.84 17.69 -5.67
CA HIS A 134 -15.04 17.68 -6.89
C HIS A 134 -14.62 16.26 -7.32
N THR A 135 -15.18 15.22 -6.70
CA THR A 135 -14.86 13.80 -6.93
C THR A 135 -15.91 13.11 -7.77
#